data_AF-A0A6G3R800-F1
#
_entry.id   AF-A0A6G3R800-F1
#
_cell.length_a   1.000
_cell.length_b   1.000
_cell.length_c   1.000
_cell.angle_alpha   90.00
_cell.angle_beta   90.00
_cell.angle_gamma   90.00
#
_symmetry.space_group_name_H-M   'P 1'
#
loop_
_entity.id
_entity.type
_entity.pdbx_description
1 polymer ?
#
loop_
_entity_poly.entity_id
_entity_poly.type
_entity_poly.pdbx_seq_one_letter_code
_entity_poly.pdbx_strand_id
1 'polypeptide(L)'
;MTVNPIERQQLAVRVDSAAMAEAYQHQPEPFEAEFAALACAHPEACTCAEDPDWASFIAQRVALNNLWRQAAAFNAANPVGSPVTAYPGARPEDVADATRIDTTTRSRATVLGGHTAVVWVNGHSACIALSHIDTRPGGAA
;
A
#
# COMPACT_ATOMS: atom_id res chain seq x y z
N MET A 1 5.78 51.49 -22.08
CA MET A 1 6.14 50.30 -21.28
C MET A 1 5.52 49.10 -21.96
N THR A 2 6.31 48.40 -22.75
CA THR A 2 5.90 47.25 -23.57
C THR A 2 5.99 45.98 -22.75
N VAL A 3 4.85 45.36 -22.46
CA VAL A 3 4.75 44.08 -21.74
C VAL A 3 5.46 42.99 -22.55
N ASN A 4 6.25 42.15 -21.88
CA ASN A 4 7.09 41.11 -22.49
C ASN A 4 6.20 40.00 -23.10
N PRO A 5 6.50 39.50 -24.32
CA PRO A 5 5.69 38.47 -24.98
C PRO A 5 5.58 37.14 -24.20
N ILE A 6 6.49 36.86 -23.26
CA ILE A 6 6.41 35.68 -22.38
C ILE A 6 5.29 35.81 -21.33
N GLU A 7 5.03 37.02 -20.82
CA GLU A 7 3.96 37.27 -19.84
C GLU A 7 2.56 37.16 -20.46
N ARG A 8 2.43 37.30 -21.80
CA ARG A 8 1.18 37.03 -22.52
C ARG A 8 0.83 35.54 -22.60
N GLN A 9 1.82 34.66 -22.62
CA GLN A 9 1.57 33.21 -22.69
C GLN A 9 1.15 32.63 -21.34
N GLN A 10 1.46 33.28 -20.22
CA GLN A 10 1.12 32.79 -18.88
C GLN A 10 -0.30 33.17 -18.42
N LEU A 11 -1.02 34.03 -19.16
CA LEU A 11 -2.39 34.46 -18.81
C LEU A 11 -3.50 33.60 -19.47
N ALA A 12 -3.15 32.59 -20.28
CA ALA A 12 -4.11 31.81 -21.06
C ALA A 12 -4.41 30.40 -20.51
N VAL A 13 -3.84 29.99 -19.38
CA VAL A 13 -4.08 28.67 -18.79
C VAL A 13 -4.58 28.82 -17.36
N ARG A 14 -5.83 29.27 -17.22
CA ARG A 14 -6.67 28.92 -16.08
C ARG A 14 -7.71 27.94 -16.58
N VAL A 15 -7.39 26.66 -16.45
CA VAL A 15 -8.35 25.59 -16.69
C VAL A 15 -9.28 25.58 -15.49
N ASP A 16 -10.52 26.02 -15.71
CA ASP A 16 -11.55 26.02 -14.68
C ASP A 16 -11.96 24.57 -14.41
N SER A 17 -11.56 24.02 -13.27
CA SER A 17 -11.81 22.62 -12.90
C SER A 17 -13.30 22.24 -12.84
N ALA A 18 -14.20 23.23 -12.76
CA ALA A 18 -15.63 23.03 -12.86
C ALA A 18 -16.10 22.65 -14.28
N ALA A 19 -15.46 23.18 -15.33
CA ALA A 19 -15.79 22.86 -16.72
C ALA A 19 -15.34 21.44 -17.13
N MET A 20 -14.30 20.89 -16.48
CA MET A 20 -13.88 19.51 -16.69
C MET A 20 -14.78 18.48 -15.99
N ALA A 21 -15.47 18.87 -14.91
CA ALA A 21 -16.40 17.98 -14.22
C ALA A 21 -17.74 17.81 -14.98
N GLU A 22 -18.15 18.81 -15.76
CA GLU A 22 -19.40 18.75 -16.56
C GLU A 22 -19.21 18.05 -17.92
N ALA A 23 -17.98 18.05 -18.46
CA ALA A 23 -17.64 17.36 -19.71
C ALA A 23 -17.48 15.83 -19.57
N TYR A 24 -17.52 15.30 -18.34
CA TYR A 24 -17.42 13.86 -18.04
C TYR A 24 -18.77 13.24 -17.63
N GLN A 25 -19.86 13.75 -18.19
CA GLN A 25 -21.08 12.93 -18.32
C GLN A 25 -20.82 11.91 -19.44
N HIS A 26 -20.36 10.72 -19.08
CA HIS A 26 -20.19 9.60 -20.02
C HIS A 26 -21.51 9.34 -20.78
N GLN A 27 -21.61 9.84 -22.00
CA GLN A 27 -22.37 9.12 -23.02
C GLN A 27 -21.47 7.96 -23.45
N PRO A 28 -21.89 6.69 -23.26
CA PRO A 28 -21.09 5.57 -23.70
C PRO A 28 -20.88 5.67 -25.20
N GLU A 29 -19.63 5.60 -25.63
CA GLU A 29 -19.28 5.54 -27.05
C GLU A 29 -20.01 4.34 -27.69
N PRO A 30 -20.31 4.37 -29.01
CA PRO A 30 -21.10 3.31 -29.66
C PRO A 30 -20.57 1.89 -29.39
N PHE A 31 -19.26 1.74 -29.23
CA PHE A 31 -18.60 0.48 -28.87
C PHE A 31 -18.87 0.04 -27.42
N GLU A 32 -18.93 0.98 -26.47
CA GLU A 32 -19.32 0.70 -25.08
C GLU A 32 -20.81 0.39 -24.96
N ALA A 33 -21.65 1.02 -25.80
CA ALA A 33 -23.07 0.67 -25.92
C ALA A 33 -23.27 -0.74 -26.50
N GLU A 34 -22.44 -1.14 -27.48
CA GLU A 34 -22.42 -2.50 -28.02
C GLU A 34 -21.97 -3.53 -26.96
N PHE A 35 -20.95 -3.20 -26.16
CA PHE A 35 -20.47 -4.04 -25.08
C PHE A 35 -21.47 -4.15 -23.91
N ALA A 36 -22.14 -3.05 -23.57
CA ALA A 36 -23.23 -3.01 -22.61
C ALA A 36 -24.46 -3.80 -23.08
N ALA A 37 -24.72 -3.85 -24.39
CA ALA A 37 -25.74 -4.71 -24.98
C ALA A 37 -25.32 -6.19 -24.98
N LEU A 38 -24.04 -6.50 -25.19
CA LEU A 38 -23.48 -7.85 -25.10
C LEU A 38 -23.53 -8.42 -23.67
N ALA A 39 -23.38 -7.58 -22.64
CA ALA A 39 -23.50 -7.98 -21.25
C ALA A 39 -24.91 -8.53 -20.89
N CYS A 40 -25.91 -8.35 -21.76
CA CYS A 40 -27.27 -8.83 -21.57
C CYS A 40 -27.69 -9.95 -22.55
N ALA A 41 -26.81 -10.41 -23.45
CA ALA A 41 -27.15 -11.39 -24.49
C ALA A 41 -27.08 -12.87 -24.05
N HIS A 42 -26.69 -13.14 -22.81
CA HIS A 42 -26.63 -14.49 -22.25
C HIS A 42 -27.29 -14.54 -20.86
N PRO A 43 -28.62 -14.64 -20.77
CA PRO A 43 -29.29 -14.77 -19.48
C PRO A 43 -28.82 -16.03 -18.71
N GLU A 44 -28.41 -17.10 -19.41
CA GLU A 44 -27.76 -18.27 -18.79
C GLU A 44 -26.29 -18.07 -18.39
N ALA A 45 -25.58 -17.07 -18.91
CA ALA A 45 -24.25 -16.69 -18.42
C ALA A 45 -24.32 -15.64 -17.30
N CYS A 46 -25.42 -14.89 -17.21
CA CYS A 46 -25.67 -13.86 -16.19
C CYS A 46 -26.53 -14.35 -15.02
N THR A 47 -26.88 -15.64 -14.96
CA THR A 47 -27.27 -16.32 -13.72
C THR A 47 -26.13 -17.20 -13.20
N CYS A 48 -24.97 -16.61 -12.93
CA CYS A 48 -24.17 -17.08 -11.80
C CYS A 48 -24.49 -16.17 -10.62
N ALA A 49 -25.50 -16.58 -9.85
CA ALA A 49 -25.65 -16.11 -8.49
C ALA A 49 -24.29 -16.27 -7.80
N GLU A 50 -23.77 -15.12 -7.33
CA GLU A 50 -22.83 -15.00 -6.22
C GLU A 50 -21.79 -16.13 -6.14
N ASP A 51 -20.61 -15.93 -6.71
CA ASP A 51 -19.43 -16.55 -6.12
C ASP A 51 -19.21 -15.87 -4.76
N PRO A 52 -19.56 -16.49 -3.61
CA PRO A 52 -19.54 -15.80 -2.32
C PRO A 52 -18.12 -15.39 -1.89
N ASP A 53 -17.09 -15.83 -2.63
CA ASP A 53 -15.70 -15.65 -2.24
C ASP A 53 -15.05 -14.39 -2.83
N TRP A 54 -15.75 -13.60 -3.65
CA TRP A 54 -15.18 -12.33 -4.14
C TRP A 54 -14.90 -11.35 -2.98
N ALA A 55 -15.77 -11.34 -1.96
CA ALA A 55 -15.57 -10.53 -0.77
C ALA A 55 -14.33 -10.99 0.01
N SER A 56 -14.13 -12.30 0.17
CA SER A 56 -12.92 -12.88 0.76
C SER A 56 -11.68 -12.54 -0.05
N PHE A 57 -11.75 -12.63 -1.38
CA PHE A 57 -10.64 -12.30 -2.28
C PHE A 57 -10.23 -10.82 -2.15
N ILE A 58 -11.21 -9.90 -2.12
CA ILE A 58 -10.95 -8.48 -1.88
C ILE A 58 -10.37 -8.28 -0.48
N ALA A 59 -10.93 -8.90 0.56
CA ALA A 59 -10.41 -8.80 1.93
C ALA A 59 -8.96 -9.30 2.02
N GLN A 60 -8.64 -10.42 1.38
CA GLN A 60 -7.29 -10.98 1.31
C GLN A 60 -6.34 -10.02 0.59
N ARG A 61 -6.78 -9.41 -0.52
CA ARG A 61 -5.97 -8.43 -1.27
C ARG A 61 -5.74 -7.15 -0.46
N VAL A 62 -6.75 -6.67 0.28
CA VAL A 62 -6.61 -5.52 1.17
C VAL A 62 -5.66 -5.82 2.32
N ALA A 63 -5.75 -7.01 2.93
CA ALA A 63 -4.83 -7.45 3.98
C ALA A 63 -3.38 -7.50 3.48
N LEU A 64 -3.15 -8.08 2.30
CA LEU A 64 -1.85 -8.07 1.62
C LEU A 64 -1.32 -6.65 1.40
N ASN A 65 -2.15 -5.75 0.88
CA ASN A 65 -1.77 -4.36 0.66
C ASN A 65 -1.44 -3.62 1.98
N ASN A 66 -2.09 -3.98 3.08
CA ASN A 66 -1.79 -3.40 4.40
C ASN A 66 -0.40 -3.81 4.89
N LEU A 67 0.04 -5.05 4.64
CA LEU A 67 1.39 -5.50 4.98
C LEU A 67 2.47 -4.74 4.21
N TRP A 68 2.27 -4.51 2.91
CA TRP A 68 3.19 -3.69 2.11
C TRP A 68 3.24 -2.24 2.57
N ARG A 69 2.10 -1.67 2.94
CA ARG A 69 2.04 -0.31 3.53
C ARG A 69 2.78 -0.24 4.87
N GLN A 70 2.63 -1.25 5.73
CA GLN A 70 3.38 -1.32 6.99
C GLN A 70 4.89 -1.40 6.75
N ALA A 71 5.34 -2.26 5.84
CA ALA A 71 6.76 -2.35 5.50
C ALA A 71 7.30 -1.04 4.91
N ALA A 72 6.53 -0.36 4.05
CA ALA A 72 6.91 0.93 3.49
C ALA A 72 7.02 2.02 4.57
N ALA A 73 6.03 2.12 5.46
CA ALA A 73 6.04 3.07 6.56
C ALA A 73 7.21 2.82 7.53
N PHE A 74 7.47 1.55 7.87
CA PHE A 74 8.61 1.19 8.70
C PHE A 74 9.93 1.61 8.07
N ASN A 75 10.13 1.31 6.78
CA ASN A 75 11.35 1.68 6.05
C ASN A 75 11.55 3.19 5.91
N ALA A 76 10.46 3.96 5.80
CA ALA A 76 10.53 5.42 5.72
C ALA A 76 11.01 6.03 7.06
N ALA A 77 10.59 5.46 8.18
CA ALA A 77 10.98 5.91 9.51
C ALA A 77 12.33 5.33 9.99
N ASN A 78 12.73 4.16 9.49
CA ASN A 78 13.89 3.40 9.99
C ASN A 78 14.75 2.93 8.81
N PRO A 79 15.78 3.70 8.42
CA PRO A 79 16.81 3.23 7.50
C PRO A 79 17.47 1.92 8.00
N VAL A 80 18.15 1.22 7.09
CA VAL A 80 18.96 0.06 7.49
C VAL A 80 20.07 0.52 8.44
N GLY A 81 20.24 -0.17 9.56
CA GLY A 81 21.15 0.20 10.65
C GLY A 81 20.46 0.90 11.82
N SER A 82 19.16 1.25 11.73
CA SER A 82 18.44 1.86 12.85
C SER A 82 18.37 0.92 14.07
N PRO A 83 18.50 1.47 15.30
CA PRO A 83 18.43 0.70 16.53
C PRO A 83 16.99 0.29 16.80
N VAL A 84 16.83 -0.97 17.17
CA VAL A 84 15.54 -1.59 17.47
C VAL A 84 15.70 -2.53 18.65
N THR A 85 14.58 -2.86 19.27
CA THR A 85 14.45 -4.00 20.17
C THR A 85 13.60 -5.04 19.46
N ALA A 86 14.15 -6.25 19.29
CA ALA A 86 13.50 -7.37 18.64
C ALA A 86 13.08 -8.44 19.64
N TYR A 87 11.93 -9.06 19.39
CA TYR A 87 11.39 -10.15 20.21
C TYR A 87 11.20 -11.40 19.36
N PRO A 88 12.22 -12.26 19.21
CA PRO A 88 12.08 -13.50 18.46
C PRO A 88 11.08 -14.45 19.13
N GLY A 89 10.12 -14.96 18.35
CA GLY A 89 9.16 -15.98 18.79
C GLY A 89 7.90 -15.41 19.43
N ALA A 90 8.03 -14.65 20.51
CA ALA A 90 6.89 -14.08 21.24
C ALA A 90 7.27 -12.74 21.88
N ARG A 91 6.26 -11.92 22.21
CA ARG A 91 6.46 -10.69 22.97
C ARG A 91 6.31 -10.94 24.48
N PRO A 92 6.91 -10.09 25.34
CA PRO A 92 6.81 -10.22 26.78
C PRO A 92 5.37 -10.14 27.32
N GLU A 93 4.45 -9.46 26.61
CA GLU A 93 3.02 -9.44 26.96
C GLU A 93 2.33 -10.80 26.78
N ASP A 94 2.81 -11.64 25.86
CA ASP A 94 2.24 -12.96 25.59
C ASP A 94 2.95 -14.06 26.39
N VAL A 95 4.28 -13.92 26.56
CA VAL A 95 5.13 -14.88 27.25
C VAL A 95 6.13 -14.13 28.13
N ALA A 96 6.00 -14.26 29.45
CA ALA A 96 6.78 -13.49 30.42
C ALA A 96 8.32 -13.61 30.23
N ASP A 97 8.79 -14.80 29.85
CA ASP A 97 10.21 -15.09 29.62
C ASP A 97 10.61 -14.99 28.14
N ALA A 98 9.86 -14.23 27.34
CA ALA A 98 10.16 -14.01 25.93
C ALA A 98 11.57 -13.43 25.73
N THR A 99 12.27 -13.92 24.71
CA THR A 99 13.60 -13.43 24.37
C THR A 99 13.52 -12.00 23.86
N ARG A 100 14.34 -11.11 24.42
CA ARG A 100 14.50 -9.72 23.97
C ARG A 100 15.93 -9.47 23.50
N ILE A 101 16.07 -8.87 22.33
CA ILE A 101 17.37 -8.54 21.73
C ILE A 101 17.41 -7.06 21.35
N ASP A 102 18.27 -6.28 21.98
CA ASP A 102 18.56 -4.91 21.59
C ASP A 102 19.64 -4.91 20.48
N THR A 103 19.30 -4.44 19.29
CA THR A 103 20.15 -4.59 18.09
C THR A 103 19.87 -3.48 17.06
N THR A 104 20.36 -3.64 15.83
CA THR A 104 20.10 -2.77 14.68
C THR A 104 19.50 -3.55 13.51
N THR A 105 18.73 -2.87 12.66
CA THR A 105 18.20 -3.47 11.43
C THR A 105 19.34 -3.82 10.47
N ARG A 106 19.26 -5.01 9.86
CA ARG A 106 20.22 -5.53 8.87
C ARG A 106 19.71 -5.38 7.44
N SER A 107 18.38 -5.29 7.28
CA SER A 107 17.73 -5.18 5.97
C SER A 107 16.62 -4.14 6.00
N ARG A 108 16.11 -3.80 4.80
CA ARG A 108 14.79 -3.19 4.66
C ARG A 108 13.72 -4.18 5.10
N ALA A 109 12.61 -3.67 5.64
CA ALA A 109 11.42 -4.45 5.87
C ALA A 109 10.76 -4.86 4.54
N THR A 110 10.19 -6.05 4.49
CA THR A 110 9.51 -6.64 3.33
C THR A 110 8.40 -7.58 3.77
N VAL A 111 7.54 -8.01 2.85
CA VAL A 111 6.52 -9.03 3.12
C VAL A 111 7.06 -10.41 2.79
N LEU A 112 7.13 -11.29 3.78
CA LEU A 112 7.51 -12.69 3.62
C LEU A 112 6.26 -13.55 3.41
N GLY A 113 6.31 -14.42 2.40
CA GLY A 113 5.25 -15.40 2.11
C GLY A 113 3.88 -14.80 1.75
N GLY A 114 3.78 -13.48 1.58
CA GLY A 114 2.49 -12.80 1.38
C GLY A 114 1.62 -12.73 2.64
N HIS A 115 2.16 -12.95 3.84
CA HIS A 115 1.32 -12.97 5.04
C HIS A 115 1.94 -12.25 6.25
N THR A 116 3.22 -11.89 6.19
CA THR A 116 3.86 -11.22 7.33
C THR A 116 4.85 -10.18 6.87
N ALA A 117 4.69 -8.94 7.35
CA ALA A 117 5.73 -7.92 7.19
C ALA A 117 6.85 -8.21 8.19
N VAL A 118 8.08 -8.33 7.70
CA VAL A 118 9.26 -8.75 8.46
C VAL A 118 10.47 -7.87 8.18
N VAL A 119 11.43 -7.90 9.10
CA VAL A 119 12.76 -7.30 8.97
C VAL A 119 13.82 -8.25 9.52
N TRP A 120 15.04 -8.19 8.99
CA TRP A 120 16.17 -8.89 9.57
C TRP A 120 16.96 -7.95 10.47
N VAL A 121 17.47 -8.48 11.57
CA VAL A 121 18.25 -7.74 12.55
C VAL A 121 19.63 -8.37 12.73
N ASN A 122 20.59 -7.58 13.21
CA ASN A 122 21.91 -8.10 13.55
C ASN A 122 21.85 -9.00 14.80
N GLY A 123 22.71 -10.02 14.86
CA GLY A 123 22.73 -10.97 15.97
C GLY A 123 21.62 -12.02 15.96
N HIS A 124 20.73 -12.03 14.94
CA HIS A 124 19.72 -13.08 14.76
C HIS A 124 19.66 -13.55 13.30
N SER A 125 19.51 -14.85 13.08
CA SER A 125 19.52 -15.44 11.73
C SER A 125 18.16 -15.36 11.04
N ALA A 126 17.07 -15.55 11.79
CA ALA A 126 15.71 -15.50 11.27
C ALA A 126 15.21 -14.07 11.07
N CYS A 127 14.13 -13.93 10.30
CA CYS A 127 13.40 -12.68 10.17
C CYS A 127 12.50 -12.47 11.39
N ILE A 128 12.28 -11.21 11.76
CA ILE A 128 11.39 -10.82 12.85
C ILE A 128 10.19 -10.10 12.25
N ALA A 129 8.98 -10.51 12.66
CA ALA A 129 7.76 -9.82 12.27
C ALA A 129 7.77 -8.38 12.80
N LEU A 130 7.26 -7.41 12.02
CA LEU A 130 7.23 -6.00 12.45
C LEU A 130 6.39 -5.79 13.72
N SER A 131 5.43 -6.67 14.01
CA SER A 131 4.69 -6.67 15.27
C SER A 131 5.57 -7.00 16.48
N HIS A 132 6.74 -7.60 16.28
CA HIS A 132 7.70 -8.00 17.30
C HIS A 132 8.96 -7.12 17.28
N ILE A 133 8.82 -5.87 16.81
CA ILE A 133 9.88 -4.87 16.77
C ILE A 133 9.39 -3.61 17.46
N ASP A 134 10.14 -3.16 18.47
CA ASP A 134 10.03 -1.80 18.98
C ASP A 134 11.16 -0.94 18.40
N THR A 135 10.81 0.19 17.79
CA THR A 135 11.80 1.15 17.28
C THR A 135 12.40 1.93 18.44
N ARG A 136 13.71 2.19 18.39
CA ARG A 136 14.39 3.00 19.40
C ARG A 136 14.81 4.34 18.79
N PRO A 137 14.67 5.45 19.52
CA PRO A 137 15.27 6.71 19.11
C PRO A 137 16.80 6.57 19.13
N GLY A 138 17.49 7.08 18.09
CA GLY A 138 18.96 7.13 18.05
C GLY A 138 19.65 6.51 16.83
N GLY A 139 18.94 6.33 15.71
CA GLY A 139 19.47 5.66 14.52
C GLY A 139 19.70 6.52 13.29
N ALA A 140 20.20 7.73 13.47
CA ALA A 140 20.77 8.53 12.39
C ALA A 140 21.95 9.32 12.98
N ALA A 141 23.16 8.83 12.71
CA ALA A 141 24.41 9.58 12.81
C ALA A 141 25.12 9.43 11.47
#